data_AF-A0AA37LQF6-F1
#
_entry.id   AF-A0AA37LQF6-F1
#
_cell.length_a   1.000
_cell.length_b   1.000
_cell.length_c   1.000
_cell.angle_alpha   90.00
_cell.angle_beta   90.00
_cell.angle_gamma   90.00
#
_symmetry.space_group_name_H-M   'P 1'
#
loop_
_entity.id
_entity.type
_entity.pdbx_description
1 polymer ?
#
loop_
_entity_poly.entity_id
_entity_poly.type
_entity_poly.pdbx_seq_one_letter_code
_entity_poly.pdbx_strand_id
1 'polypeptide(L)'
;MRQTLRRSCAACAKSKHSCDLRTPRCSRCVKRKVLCVYANEPLTAAPAGSGPAPGDGATSPAALDGSGALTNYRFGSLDPFDSYPQTRLPREQVQRLIHSFLHKIAFEYYPLDLSATSNPFLVSWWPLALGDPALFHVSLQTACLDEELLAQKGFQSSEILMADSVALLRRKVEDTSLAIQDGTMNSVITLAAIEFGKGNTRVSDMHVDGVKKLVNMRGGINSVRQTSPLTARMVSW
;
A
#
# COMPACT_ATOMS: atom_id res chain seq x y z
N MET A 1 20.14 20.96 0.68
CA MET A 1 20.98 20.36 -0.38
C MET A 1 20.32 19.07 -0.86
N ARG A 2 19.84 19.02 -2.12
CA ARG A 2 19.22 17.82 -2.71
C ARG A 2 20.27 16.72 -2.82
N GLN A 3 20.05 15.58 -2.16
CA GLN A 3 20.88 14.39 -2.35
C GLN A 3 20.57 13.80 -3.72
N THR A 4 21.36 14.15 -4.72
CA THR A 4 21.35 13.42 -6.00
C THR A 4 21.80 11.99 -5.72
N LEU A 5 20.99 10.99 -6.09
CA LEU A 5 21.35 9.56 -6.03
C LEU A 5 22.76 9.38 -6.60
N ARG A 6 23.74 9.09 -5.73
CA ARG A 6 25.16 9.01 -6.12
C ARG A 6 25.33 7.87 -7.10
N ARG A 7 25.56 8.20 -8.37
CA ARG A 7 25.90 7.21 -9.40
C ARG A 7 27.30 6.61 -9.20
N SER A 8 28.23 7.31 -8.52
CA SER A 8 29.61 6.84 -8.30
C SER A 8 29.77 5.94 -7.07
N CYS A 9 30.75 5.02 -7.08
CA CYS A 9 31.10 4.22 -5.90
C CYS A 9 31.63 5.10 -4.76
N ALA A 10 31.49 4.62 -3.52
CA ALA A 10 31.85 5.35 -2.30
C ALA A 10 33.32 5.81 -2.29
N ALA A 11 34.25 4.99 -2.78
CA ALA A 11 35.67 5.33 -2.86
C ALA A 11 35.94 6.46 -3.87
N CYS A 12 35.38 6.38 -5.07
CA CYS A 12 35.51 7.44 -6.08
C CYS A 12 34.86 8.74 -5.61
N ALA A 13 33.67 8.66 -5.01
CA ALA A 13 32.95 9.80 -4.44
C ALA A 13 33.76 10.49 -3.33
N LYS A 14 34.33 9.71 -2.40
CA LYS A 14 35.20 10.23 -1.32
C LYS A 14 36.44 10.92 -1.87
N SER A 15 37.02 10.38 -2.94
CA SER A 15 38.18 10.98 -3.61
C SER A 15 37.87 12.07 -4.63
N LYS A 16 36.59 12.44 -4.81
CA LYS A 16 36.13 13.41 -5.83
C LYS A 16 36.63 13.08 -7.26
N HIS A 17 36.60 11.79 -7.61
CA HIS A 17 37.05 11.30 -8.91
C HIS A 17 35.89 10.67 -9.70
N SER A 18 36.02 10.66 -11.03
CA SER A 18 35.08 9.96 -11.91
C SER A 18 35.12 8.44 -11.66
N CYS A 19 33.95 7.81 -11.72
CA CYS A 19 33.75 6.37 -11.58
C CYS A 19 33.20 5.84 -12.91
N ASP A 20 33.80 4.78 -13.44
CA ASP A 20 33.41 4.13 -14.70
C ASP A 20 32.30 3.09 -14.53
N LEU A 21 31.72 2.97 -13.32
CA LEU A 21 30.53 2.18 -13.01
C LEU A 21 30.59 0.68 -13.31
N ARG A 22 31.78 0.13 -13.60
CA ARG A 22 31.95 -1.31 -13.81
C ARG A 22 31.64 -2.08 -12.53
N THR A 23 30.84 -3.13 -12.65
CA THR A 23 30.55 -4.10 -11.59
C THR A 23 31.44 -5.34 -11.76
N PRO A 24 31.88 -6.00 -10.69
CA PRO A 24 31.66 -5.66 -9.27
C PRO A 24 32.57 -4.53 -8.76
N ARG A 25 33.61 -4.12 -9.52
CA ARG A 25 34.56 -3.06 -9.13
C ARG A 25 34.91 -2.15 -10.32
N CYS A 26 34.94 -0.84 -10.06
CA CYS A 26 35.33 0.18 -11.02
C CYS A 26 36.85 0.11 -11.34
N SER A 27 37.28 0.48 -12.54
CA SER A 27 38.70 0.31 -12.98
C SER A 27 39.68 1.07 -12.08
N ARG A 28 39.27 2.24 -11.55
CA ARG A 28 40.10 3.00 -10.60
C ARG A 28 40.28 2.29 -9.26
N CYS A 29 39.22 1.72 -8.71
CA CYS A 29 39.29 0.99 -7.44
C CYS A 29 40.11 -0.29 -7.57
N VAL A 30 40.07 -0.96 -8.74
CA VAL A 30 40.96 -2.08 -9.07
C VAL A 30 42.41 -1.63 -9.09
N LYS A 31 42.74 -0.58 -9.85
CA LYS A 31 44.11 -0.06 -9.96
C LYS A 31 44.67 0.41 -8.61
N ARG A 32 43.83 1.05 -7.79
CA ARG A 32 44.21 1.55 -6.45
C ARG A 32 44.19 0.47 -5.37
N LYS A 33 43.74 -0.75 -5.67
CA LYS A 33 43.55 -1.83 -4.70
C LYS A 33 42.72 -1.41 -3.47
N VAL A 34 41.67 -0.61 -3.68
CA VAL A 34 40.75 -0.16 -2.61
C VAL A 34 39.38 -0.80 -2.73
N LEU A 35 38.66 -0.88 -1.61
CA LEU A 35 37.29 -1.39 -1.56
C LEU A 35 36.35 -0.52 -2.41
N CYS A 36 35.59 -1.15 -3.29
CA CYS A 36 34.63 -0.49 -4.18
C CYS A 36 33.21 -0.89 -3.77
N VAL A 37 32.49 0.02 -3.12
CA VAL A 37 31.10 -0.21 -2.70
C VAL A 37 30.23 0.82 -3.37
N TYR A 38 29.18 0.37 -4.05
CA TYR A 38 28.13 1.24 -4.56
C TYR A 38 27.08 1.40 -3.46
N ALA A 39 26.67 2.64 -3.17
CA ALA A 39 25.74 2.92 -2.08
C ALA A 39 24.29 2.50 -2.39
N ASN A 40 23.98 2.33 -3.68
CA ASN A 40 22.69 1.87 -4.14
C ASN A 40 22.91 0.47 -4.75
N GLU A 41 22.66 -0.59 -3.97
CA GLU A 41 22.37 -1.89 -4.57
C GLU A 41 20.96 -1.82 -5.14
N PRO A 42 20.75 -2.02 -6.46
CA PRO A 42 19.43 -2.31 -6.98
C PRO A 42 19.01 -3.68 -6.42
N LEU A 43 17.82 -3.77 -5.82
CA LEU A 43 17.23 -5.00 -5.28
C LEU A 43 16.89 -6.07 -6.34
N THR A 44 17.45 -6.00 -7.55
CA THR A 44 17.25 -7.00 -8.60
C THR A 44 18.29 -6.82 -9.70
N ALA A 45 19.33 -7.66 -9.71
CA ALA A 45 20.08 -7.99 -10.92
C ALA A 45 20.97 -9.24 -10.70
N ALA A 46 20.43 -10.41 -11.03
CA ALA A 46 21.22 -11.56 -11.47
C ALA A 46 21.28 -11.55 -13.03
N PRO A 47 22.24 -12.24 -13.65
CA PRO A 47 23.09 -11.62 -14.68
C PRO A 47 22.66 -11.79 -16.14
N ALA A 48 23.27 -10.89 -16.92
CA ALA A 48 23.23 -10.66 -18.36
C ALA A 48 23.15 -11.88 -19.29
N GLY A 49 22.30 -11.75 -20.31
CA GLY A 49 22.51 -12.27 -21.66
C GLY A 49 22.87 -11.11 -22.61
N SER A 50 23.90 -11.33 -23.41
CA SER A 50 24.72 -10.40 -24.18
C SER A 50 24.16 -9.95 -25.54
N GLY A 51 24.43 -8.69 -25.95
CA GLY A 51 24.60 -8.30 -27.36
C GLY A 51 23.92 -6.98 -27.79
N PRO A 52 24.42 -6.28 -28.83
CA PRO A 52 24.80 -4.86 -28.73
C PRO A 52 23.93 -3.86 -29.51
N ALA A 53 23.97 -2.60 -29.07
CA ALA A 53 23.60 -1.38 -29.83
C ALA A 53 24.84 -0.85 -30.61
N PRO A 54 24.84 0.27 -31.38
CA PRO A 54 23.78 1.28 -31.58
C PRO A 54 23.63 1.81 -33.04
N GLY A 55 22.65 2.69 -33.26
CA GLY A 55 22.53 3.53 -34.45
C GLY A 55 22.02 4.92 -34.08
N ASP A 56 22.84 5.92 -34.40
CA ASP A 56 22.66 7.36 -34.16
C ASP A 56 21.51 8.00 -34.96
N GLY A 57 20.97 9.11 -34.47
CA GLY A 57 20.04 9.96 -35.24
C GLY A 57 19.50 11.15 -34.45
N ALA A 58 20.18 12.29 -34.56
CA ALA A 58 19.86 13.57 -33.94
C ALA A 58 18.64 14.28 -34.57
N THR A 59 17.90 15.07 -33.78
CA THR A 59 17.49 16.46 -34.14
C THR A 59 16.92 17.23 -32.94
N SER A 60 17.19 18.53 -32.91
CA SER A 60 17.17 19.44 -31.76
C SER A 60 15.88 20.34 -31.72
N PRO A 61 15.84 21.53 -31.07
CA PRO A 61 14.88 21.80 -29.98
C PRO A 61 13.94 23.01 -30.23
N ALA A 62 12.80 23.08 -29.55
CA ALA A 62 11.97 24.29 -29.38
C ALA A 62 11.01 24.05 -28.20
N ALA A 63 10.66 24.98 -27.33
CA ALA A 63 11.05 26.34 -27.07
C ALA A 63 10.77 26.61 -25.57
N LEU A 64 11.55 27.48 -24.96
CA LEU A 64 11.31 27.99 -23.62
C LEU A 64 10.14 28.96 -23.67
N ASP A 65 9.12 28.72 -22.84
CA ASP A 65 8.28 29.82 -22.38
C ASP A 65 8.11 29.74 -20.87
N GLY A 66 8.38 30.87 -20.22
CA GLY A 66 8.55 31.00 -18.79
C GLY A 66 7.54 31.96 -18.21
N SER A 67 7.14 31.64 -16.98
CA SER A 67 6.33 32.45 -16.05
C SER A 67 4.83 32.22 -16.10
N GLY A 68 4.31 31.57 -15.05
CA GLY A 68 2.87 31.57 -14.79
C GLY A 68 2.41 30.58 -13.74
N ALA A 69 2.60 30.94 -12.46
CA ALA A 69 1.84 30.50 -11.30
C ALA A 69 1.93 29.02 -10.83
N LEU A 70 2.37 28.91 -9.58
CA LEU A 70 2.46 27.73 -8.71
C LEU A 70 1.08 27.18 -8.30
N THR A 71 0.13 27.03 -9.22
CA THR A 71 -1.26 26.61 -8.90
C THR A 71 -1.59 25.17 -9.28
N ASN A 72 -0.63 24.40 -9.78
CA ASN A 72 -0.85 23.01 -10.22
C ASN A 72 -0.04 21.98 -9.41
N TYR A 73 0.02 22.12 -8.08
CA TYR A 73 0.22 20.94 -7.23
C TYR A 73 -1.07 20.09 -7.29
N ARG A 74 -1.27 19.43 -8.44
CA ARG A 74 -2.16 18.26 -8.49
C ARG A 74 -1.64 17.30 -7.42
N PHE A 75 -2.54 16.79 -6.58
CA PHE A 75 -2.23 15.77 -5.57
C PHE A 75 -1.20 14.81 -6.14
N GLY A 76 0.03 14.88 -5.63
CA GLY A 76 1.07 13.95 -6.05
C GLY A 76 0.52 12.56 -5.80
N SER A 77 0.45 11.76 -6.86
CA SER A 77 0.04 10.36 -6.81
C SER A 77 0.59 9.72 -5.53
N LEU A 78 -0.28 9.39 -4.56
CA LEU A 78 0.14 8.82 -3.27
C LEU A 78 0.99 7.57 -3.47
N ASP A 79 0.75 6.89 -4.60
CA ASP A 79 1.59 5.85 -5.15
C ASP A 79 1.72 6.04 -6.68
N PRO A 80 2.87 6.48 -7.20
CA PRO A 80 3.06 6.65 -8.65
C PRO A 80 3.08 5.33 -9.43
N PHE A 81 3.26 4.18 -8.76
CA PHE A 81 3.41 2.87 -9.40
C PHE A 81 2.17 1.98 -9.30
N ASP A 82 1.12 2.44 -8.60
CA ASP A 82 -0.10 1.65 -8.35
C ASP A 82 0.21 0.25 -7.79
N SER A 83 1.08 0.22 -6.77
CA SER A 83 1.52 -0.98 -6.06
C SER A 83 0.44 -1.56 -5.14
N TYR A 84 -0.74 -0.95 -5.08
CA TYR A 84 -1.89 -1.40 -4.31
C TYR A 84 -2.78 -2.38 -5.12
N PRO A 85 -3.62 -3.19 -4.45
CA PRO A 85 -4.54 -4.11 -5.12
C PRO A 85 -5.44 -3.43 -6.15
N GLN A 86 -5.60 -4.06 -7.31
CA GLN A 86 -6.46 -3.55 -8.39
C GLN A 86 -7.92 -3.43 -7.95
N THR A 87 -8.59 -2.37 -8.37
CA THR A 87 -10.02 -2.13 -8.10
C THR A 87 -10.74 -1.75 -9.39
N ARG A 88 -12.08 -1.86 -9.39
CA ARG A 88 -12.92 -1.38 -10.50
C ARG A 88 -13.16 0.13 -10.49
N LEU A 89 -12.69 0.84 -9.48
CA LEU A 89 -12.86 2.30 -9.39
C LEU A 89 -11.77 3.04 -10.19
N PRO A 90 -12.07 4.25 -10.70
CA PRO A 90 -11.07 5.10 -11.33
C PRO A 90 -9.89 5.39 -10.40
N ARG A 91 -8.66 5.40 -10.94
CA ARG A 91 -7.42 5.63 -10.19
C ARG A 91 -7.47 6.86 -9.28
N GLU A 92 -7.96 7.99 -9.79
CA GLU A 92 -8.05 9.23 -9.01
C GLU A 92 -8.99 9.09 -7.81
N GLN A 93 -10.07 8.31 -7.96
CA GLN A 93 -10.98 8.02 -6.86
C GLN A 93 -10.30 7.12 -5.83
N VAL A 94 -9.62 6.06 -6.27
CA VAL A 94 -8.85 5.18 -5.37
C VAL A 94 -7.86 5.99 -4.56
N GLN A 95 -7.05 6.84 -5.19
CA GLN A 95 -6.06 7.66 -4.49
C GLN A 95 -6.68 8.61 -3.47
N ARG A 96 -7.83 9.21 -3.79
CA ARG A 96 -8.60 10.04 -2.84
C ARG A 96 -9.07 9.22 -1.64
N LEU A 97 -9.60 8.03 -1.87
CA LEU A 97 -10.07 7.12 -0.82
C LEU A 97 -8.92 6.62 0.06
N ILE A 98 -7.76 6.33 -0.52
CA ILE A 98 -6.53 6.02 0.22
C ILE A 98 -6.17 7.18 1.16
N HIS A 99 -6.15 8.41 0.63
CA HIS A 99 -5.87 9.59 1.44
C HIS A 99 -6.87 9.73 2.60
N SER A 100 -8.17 9.60 2.29
CA SER A 100 -9.27 9.70 3.26
C SER A 100 -9.16 8.62 4.35
N PHE A 101 -8.86 7.37 3.97
CA PHE A 101 -8.64 6.30 4.93
C PHE A 101 -7.49 6.63 5.91
N LEU A 102 -6.34 7.05 5.37
CA LEU A 102 -5.13 7.30 6.16
C LEU A 102 -5.21 8.56 7.04
N HIS A 103 -5.92 9.61 6.62
CA HIS A 103 -5.92 10.89 7.32
C HIS A 103 -7.22 11.20 8.07
N LYS A 104 -8.32 10.52 7.73
CA LYS A 104 -9.62 10.72 8.37
C LYS A 104 -10.07 9.46 9.10
N ILE A 105 -10.33 8.37 8.37
CA ILE A 105 -10.94 7.16 8.96
C ILE A 105 -10.08 6.59 10.10
N ALA A 106 -8.76 6.49 9.90
CA ALA A 106 -7.81 5.98 10.90
C ALA A 106 -7.75 6.79 12.20
N PHE A 107 -8.17 8.07 12.19
CA PHE A 107 -8.08 8.97 13.33
C PHE A 107 -9.43 9.35 13.93
N GLU A 108 -10.49 9.40 13.12
CA GLU A 108 -11.81 9.86 13.57
C GLU A 108 -12.71 8.69 13.98
N TYR A 109 -12.72 7.61 13.21
CA TYR A 109 -13.58 6.45 13.48
C TYR A 109 -12.92 5.42 14.40
N TYR A 110 -11.59 5.37 14.41
CA TYR A 110 -10.83 4.45 15.26
C TYR A 110 -9.60 5.12 15.90
N PRO A 111 -9.78 6.10 16.82
CA PRO A 111 -8.70 6.84 17.47
C PRO A 111 -7.93 5.97 18.48
N LEU A 112 -7.30 4.89 18.01
CA LEU A 112 -6.48 4.01 18.83
C LEU A 112 -5.20 4.70 19.28
N ASP A 113 -4.69 5.62 18.46
CA ASP A 113 -3.61 6.56 18.75
C ASP A 113 -3.76 7.78 17.84
N LEU A 114 -3.46 8.97 18.33
CA LEU A 114 -3.48 10.21 17.56
C LEU A 114 -2.16 10.49 16.84
N SER A 115 -1.09 9.76 17.20
CA SER A 115 0.21 9.85 16.54
C SER A 115 0.25 9.01 15.28
N ALA A 116 0.57 9.65 14.15
CA ALA A 116 0.68 8.94 12.86
C ALA A 116 1.78 7.87 12.84
N THR A 117 2.80 7.97 13.70
CA THR A 117 3.92 7.02 13.75
C THR A 117 3.63 5.79 14.60
N SER A 118 2.53 5.77 15.34
CA SER A 118 2.16 4.66 16.23
C SER A 118 0.70 4.21 16.09
N ASN A 119 -0.13 4.95 15.34
CA ASN A 119 -1.51 4.54 15.06
C ASN A 119 -1.54 3.16 14.39
N PRO A 120 -2.17 2.14 15.01
CA PRO A 120 -2.22 0.78 14.49
C PRO A 120 -2.84 0.66 13.09
N PHE A 121 -3.75 1.56 12.71
CA PHE A 121 -4.31 1.56 11.36
C PHE A 121 -3.27 1.97 10.31
N LEU A 122 -2.31 2.82 10.67
CA LEU A 122 -1.25 3.26 9.76
C LEU A 122 -0.06 2.28 9.78
N VAL A 123 0.37 1.83 10.95
CA VAL A 123 1.60 1.03 11.08
C VAL A 123 1.38 -0.47 10.90
N SER A 124 0.15 -0.96 11.06
CA SER A 124 -0.17 -2.39 10.96
C SER A 124 -1.28 -2.70 9.95
N TRP A 125 -2.44 -2.05 10.05
CA TRP A 125 -3.57 -2.34 9.16
C TRP A 125 -3.26 -1.99 7.71
N TRP A 126 -2.75 -0.79 7.44
CA TRP A 126 -2.51 -0.34 6.06
C TRP A 126 -1.46 -1.18 5.32
N PRO A 127 -0.29 -1.49 5.90
CA PRO A 127 0.65 -2.44 5.28
C PRO A 127 0.04 -3.81 5.00
N LEU A 128 -0.80 -4.32 5.91
CA LEU A 128 -1.53 -5.57 5.70
C LEU A 128 -2.53 -5.45 4.54
N ALA A 129 -3.25 -4.33 4.45
CA ALA A 129 -4.22 -4.07 3.39
C ALA A 129 -3.55 -4.02 2.01
N LEU A 130 -2.35 -3.44 1.89
CA LEU A 130 -1.61 -3.44 0.62
C LEU A 130 -1.25 -4.86 0.14
N GLY A 131 -1.10 -5.82 1.06
CA GLY A 131 -0.84 -7.23 0.75
C GLY A 131 -2.09 -8.11 0.65
N ASP A 132 -3.27 -7.61 1.04
CA ASP A 132 -4.51 -8.37 1.09
C ASP A 132 -5.63 -7.62 0.32
N PRO A 133 -5.99 -8.09 -0.89
CA PRO A 133 -7.00 -7.44 -1.70
C PRO A 133 -8.36 -7.30 -1.00
N ALA A 134 -8.80 -8.28 -0.20
CA ALA A 134 -10.09 -8.18 0.47
C ALA A 134 -10.05 -7.05 1.52
N LEU A 135 -8.97 -6.99 2.30
CA LEU A 135 -8.77 -5.96 3.31
C LEU A 135 -8.64 -4.57 2.70
N PHE A 136 -7.94 -4.48 1.57
CA PHE A 136 -7.83 -3.24 0.80
C PHE A 136 -9.20 -2.72 0.37
N HIS A 137 -10.02 -3.58 -0.24
CA HIS A 137 -11.35 -3.19 -0.73
C HIS A 137 -12.26 -2.73 0.41
N VAL A 138 -12.31 -3.43 1.55
CA VAL A 138 -13.13 -2.98 2.68
C VAL A 138 -12.61 -1.68 3.30
N SER A 139 -11.28 -1.46 3.30
CA SER A 139 -10.69 -0.22 3.83
C SER A 139 -11.10 0.98 2.98
N LEU A 140 -11.03 0.83 1.65
CA LEU A 140 -11.53 1.86 0.73
C LEU A 140 -13.05 2.01 0.83
N GLN A 141 -13.79 0.92 1.03
CA GLN A 141 -15.24 0.95 1.17
C GLN A 141 -15.64 1.80 2.38
N THR A 142 -14.96 1.68 3.52
CA THR A 142 -15.21 2.51 4.70
C THR A 142 -15.03 4.00 4.39
N ALA A 143 -13.91 4.38 3.75
CA ALA A 143 -13.67 5.77 3.36
C ALA A 143 -14.69 6.26 2.33
N CYS A 144 -15.06 5.42 1.37
CA CYS A 144 -16.01 5.75 0.32
C CYS A 144 -17.42 5.95 0.88
N LEU A 145 -17.83 5.11 1.82
CA LEU A 145 -19.13 5.20 2.47
C LEU A 145 -19.24 6.49 3.29
N ASP A 146 -18.19 6.87 4.01
CA ASP A 146 -18.14 8.15 4.73
C ASP A 146 -18.30 9.36 3.77
N GLU A 147 -17.57 9.35 2.65
CA GLU A 147 -17.71 10.40 1.63
C GLU A 147 -19.11 10.45 1.00
N GLU A 148 -19.68 9.28 0.65
CA GLU A 148 -21.02 9.17 0.04
C GLU A 148 -22.13 9.61 1.02
N LEU A 149 -22.04 9.22 2.29
CA LEU A 149 -22.96 9.64 3.35
C LEU A 149 -22.94 11.17 3.55
N LEU A 150 -21.74 11.77 3.62
CA LEU A 150 -21.60 13.22 3.77
C LEU A 150 -22.06 13.99 2.54
N ALA A 151 -21.79 13.47 1.35
CA ALA A 151 -22.21 14.09 0.10
C ALA A 151 -23.71 13.93 -0.18
N GLN A 152 -24.42 13.07 0.58
CA GLN A 152 -25.78 12.62 0.28
C GLN A 152 -25.93 12.14 -1.17
N LYS A 153 -24.87 11.50 -1.68
CA LYS A 153 -24.85 10.88 -3.00
C LYS A 153 -25.04 9.37 -2.78
N GLY A 154 -25.75 8.70 -3.69
CA GLY A 154 -26.01 7.27 -3.56
C GLY A 154 -24.73 6.42 -3.42
N PHE A 155 -24.89 5.14 -3.07
CA PHE A 155 -23.80 4.29 -2.60
C PHE A 155 -23.06 3.48 -3.68
N GLN A 156 -23.04 3.97 -4.92
CA GLN A 156 -22.60 3.16 -6.07
C GLN A 156 -21.14 2.72 -5.97
N SER A 157 -20.24 3.57 -5.49
CA SER A 157 -18.81 3.23 -5.43
C SER A 157 -18.51 2.33 -4.23
N SER A 158 -19.14 2.57 -3.09
CA SER A 158 -19.01 1.68 -1.93
C SER A 158 -19.63 0.31 -2.18
N GLU A 159 -20.73 0.21 -2.95
CA GLU A 159 -21.33 -1.07 -3.36
C GLU A 159 -20.42 -1.88 -4.28
N ILE A 160 -19.68 -1.24 -5.19
CA ILE A 160 -18.67 -1.90 -6.02
C ILE A 160 -17.57 -2.53 -5.16
N LEU A 161 -17.01 -1.75 -4.22
CA LEU A 161 -15.96 -2.21 -3.30
C LEU A 161 -16.47 -3.32 -2.36
N MET A 162 -17.72 -3.23 -1.93
CA MET A 162 -18.39 -4.27 -1.13
C MET A 162 -18.52 -5.58 -1.92
N ALA A 163 -19.02 -5.52 -3.15
CA ALA A 163 -19.19 -6.71 -3.97
C ALA A 163 -17.85 -7.39 -4.24
N ASP A 164 -16.80 -6.62 -4.52
CA ASP A 164 -15.45 -7.14 -4.75
C ASP A 164 -14.85 -7.77 -3.49
N SER A 165 -14.99 -7.10 -2.33
CA SER A 165 -14.50 -7.65 -1.05
C SER A 165 -15.19 -8.96 -0.66
N VAL A 166 -16.52 -9.05 -0.83
CA VAL A 166 -17.29 -10.28 -0.56
C VAL A 166 -16.88 -11.41 -1.53
N ALA A 167 -16.67 -11.11 -2.80
CA ALA A 167 -16.23 -12.10 -3.79
C ALA A 167 -14.83 -12.64 -3.46
N LEU A 168 -13.91 -11.76 -3.04
CA LEU A 168 -12.57 -12.15 -2.58
C LEU A 168 -12.64 -12.98 -1.31
N LEU A 169 -13.43 -12.55 -0.32
CA LEU A 169 -13.62 -13.27 0.94
C LEU A 169 -14.18 -14.68 0.73
N ARG A 170 -15.16 -14.86 -0.17
CA ARG A 170 -15.70 -16.19 -0.49
C ARG A 170 -14.60 -17.17 -0.89
N ARG A 171 -13.67 -16.73 -1.75
CA ARG A 171 -12.52 -17.55 -2.17
C ARG A 171 -11.57 -17.81 -1.01
N LYS A 172 -11.33 -16.82 -0.14
CA LYS A 172 -10.44 -16.99 1.03
C LYS A 172 -11.00 -17.99 2.03
N VAL A 173 -12.31 -18.02 2.28
CA VAL A 173 -12.91 -18.91 3.28
C VAL A 173 -13.02 -20.37 2.82
N GLU A 174 -12.87 -20.62 1.52
CA GLU A 174 -12.80 -21.98 0.96
C GLU A 174 -11.45 -22.67 1.29
N ASP A 175 -10.39 -21.90 1.54
CA ASP A 175 -9.07 -22.40 1.95
C ASP A 175 -8.82 -22.11 3.43
N THR A 176 -8.58 -23.15 4.24
CA THR A 176 -8.39 -22.98 5.69
C THR A 176 -7.21 -22.07 6.04
N SER A 177 -6.11 -22.13 5.28
CA SER A 177 -4.92 -21.32 5.53
C SER A 177 -5.15 -19.84 5.24
N LEU A 178 -5.96 -19.52 4.22
CA LEU A 178 -6.35 -18.16 3.87
C LEU A 178 -7.45 -17.63 4.80
N ALA A 179 -8.39 -18.50 5.21
CA ALA A 179 -9.52 -18.17 6.06
C ALA A 179 -9.09 -17.59 7.41
N ILE A 180 -8.02 -18.13 7.99
CA ILE A 180 -7.54 -17.74 9.33
C ILE A 180 -6.56 -16.55 9.32
N GLN A 181 -6.24 -15.98 8.15
CA GLN A 181 -5.35 -14.81 8.07
C GLN A 181 -5.97 -13.58 8.71
N ASP A 182 -5.11 -12.70 9.24
CA ASP A 182 -5.50 -11.40 9.79
C ASP A 182 -6.36 -10.60 8.81
N GLY A 183 -5.93 -10.52 7.55
CA GLY A 183 -6.65 -9.76 6.53
C GLY A 183 -8.07 -10.27 6.30
N THR A 184 -8.29 -11.59 6.38
CA THR A 184 -9.63 -12.19 6.27
C THR A 184 -10.50 -11.82 7.46
N MET A 185 -10.00 -12.00 8.69
CA MET A 185 -10.73 -11.68 9.91
C MET A 185 -11.09 -10.18 9.98
N ASN A 186 -10.12 -9.32 9.70
CA ASN A 186 -10.28 -7.87 9.65
C ASN A 186 -11.29 -7.45 8.58
N SER A 187 -11.26 -8.07 7.40
CA SER A 187 -12.24 -7.79 6.34
C SER A 187 -13.66 -8.15 6.76
N VAL A 188 -13.85 -9.34 7.34
CA VAL A 188 -15.17 -9.82 7.77
C VAL A 188 -15.74 -8.92 8.87
N ILE A 189 -14.94 -8.53 9.87
CA ILE A 189 -15.45 -7.68 10.95
C ILE A 189 -15.71 -6.24 10.50
N THR A 190 -14.90 -5.71 9.56
CA THR A 190 -15.18 -4.40 8.96
C THR A 190 -16.49 -4.41 8.17
N LEU A 191 -16.79 -5.48 7.42
CA LEU A 191 -18.09 -5.63 6.77
C LEU A 191 -19.23 -5.69 7.78
N ALA A 192 -19.06 -6.38 8.91
CA ALA A 192 -20.05 -6.38 9.98
C ALA A 192 -20.33 -4.95 10.48
N ALA A 193 -19.28 -4.18 10.78
CA ALA A 193 -19.39 -2.80 11.26
C ALA A 193 -20.07 -1.88 10.23
N ILE A 194 -19.74 -2.04 8.94
CA ILE A 194 -20.38 -1.29 7.85
C ILE A 194 -21.88 -1.59 7.79
N GLU A 195 -22.26 -2.86 7.80
CA GLU A 195 -23.66 -3.26 7.71
C GLU A 195 -24.45 -2.86 8.97
N PHE A 196 -23.82 -2.91 10.14
CA PHE A 196 -24.40 -2.38 11.37
C PHE A 196 -24.66 -0.86 11.26
N GLY A 197 -23.69 -0.09 10.76
CA GLY A 197 -23.83 1.35 10.54
C GLY A 197 -24.93 1.72 9.54
N LYS A 198 -25.24 0.83 8.59
CA LYS A 198 -26.38 0.97 7.66
C LYS A 198 -27.73 0.55 8.27
N GLY A 199 -27.75 -0.02 9.47
CA GLY A 199 -28.94 -0.58 10.11
C GLY A 199 -29.28 -2.02 9.67
N ASN A 200 -28.43 -2.66 8.87
CA ASN A 200 -28.59 -4.04 8.40
C ASN A 200 -28.11 -5.05 9.46
N THR A 201 -28.69 -5.00 10.66
CA THR A 201 -28.25 -5.77 11.84
C THR A 201 -28.16 -7.27 11.58
N ARG A 202 -29.13 -7.86 10.88
CA ARG A 202 -29.11 -9.29 10.52
C ARG A 202 -27.87 -9.68 9.70
N VAL A 203 -27.44 -8.82 8.78
CA VAL A 203 -26.25 -9.08 7.94
C VAL A 203 -24.98 -8.86 8.75
N SER A 204 -24.97 -7.84 9.62
CA SER A 204 -23.90 -7.64 10.60
C SER A 204 -23.69 -8.88 11.48
N ASP A 205 -24.76 -9.41 12.06
CA ASP A 205 -24.70 -10.59 12.94
C ASP A 205 -24.15 -11.82 12.20
N MET A 206 -24.56 -12.02 10.95
CA MET A 206 -24.00 -13.08 10.09
C MET A 206 -22.47 -12.92 9.90
N HIS A 207 -21.97 -11.71 9.71
CA HIS A 207 -20.53 -11.45 9.61
C HIS A 207 -19.81 -11.66 10.95
N VAL A 208 -20.39 -11.22 12.07
CA VAL A 208 -19.86 -11.46 13.42
C VAL A 208 -19.75 -12.95 13.71
N ASP A 209 -20.79 -13.73 13.40
CA ASP A 209 -20.76 -15.19 13.56
C ASP A 209 -19.70 -15.83 12.67
N GLY A 210 -19.52 -15.30 11.46
CA GLY A 210 -18.43 -15.66 10.57
C GLY A 210 -17.07 -15.45 11.23
N VAL A 211 -16.79 -14.26 11.77
CA VAL A 211 -15.49 -13.97 12.39
C VAL A 211 -15.25 -14.81 13.64
N LYS A 212 -16.29 -15.09 14.45
CA LYS A 212 -16.20 -15.98 15.62
C LYS A 212 -15.73 -17.38 15.22
N LYS A 213 -16.26 -17.93 14.11
CA LYS A 213 -15.82 -19.22 13.57
C LYS A 213 -14.35 -19.17 13.13
N LEU A 214 -13.93 -18.12 12.42
CA LEU A 214 -12.54 -17.95 11.99
C LEU A 214 -11.57 -17.85 13.19
N VAL A 215 -11.94 -17.10 14.22
CA VAL A 215 -11.15 -16.97 15.46
C VAL A 215 -11.01 -18.34 16.14
N ASN A 216 -12.08 -19.11 16.24
CA ASN A 216 -12.04 -20.46 16.80
C ASN A 216 -11.17 -21.40 15.97
N MET A 217 -11.25 -21.35 14.63
CA MET A 217 -10.39 -22.13 13.73
C MET A 217 -8.90 -21.82 13.91
N ARG A 218 -8.55 -20.57 14.24
CA ARG A 218 -7.16 -20.17 14.54
C ARG A 218 -6.69 -20.56 15.96
N GLY A 219 -7.53 -21.24 16.73
CA GLY A 219 -7.23 -21.64 18.11
C GLY A 219 -7.65 -20.62 19.17
N GLY A 220 -8.61 -19.75 18.86
CA GLY A 220 -9.22 -18.81 19.80
C GLY A 220 -8.53 -17.44 19.85
N ILE A 221 -9.13 -16.51 20.61
CA ILE A 221 -8.72 -15.10 20.63
C ILE A 221 -7.29 -14.87 21.13
N ASN A 222 -6.78 -15.74 22.01
CA ASN A 222 -5.42 -15.65 22.52
C ASN A 222 -4.39 -15.94 21.41
N SER A 223 -4.67 -16.92 20.53
CA SER A 223 -3.82 -17.26 19.38
C SER A 223 -3.80 -16.13 18.34
N VAL A 224 -4.94 -15.46 18.12
CA VAL A 224 -5.01 -14.24 17.30
C VAL A 224 -4.14 -13.15 17.93
N ARG A 225 -4.28 -12.89 19.24
CA ARG A 225 -3.56 -11.81 19.94
C ARG A 225 -2.04 -11.98 19.92
N GLN A 226 -1.55 -13.22 20.00
CA GLN A 226 -0.12 -13.52 19.96
C GLN A 226 0.54 -13.12 18.63
N THR A 227 -0.21 -13.20 17.53
CA THR A 227 0.32 -12.93 16.18
C THR A 227 -0.09 -11.55 15.68
N SER A 228 -1.23 -11.03 16.13
CA SER A 228 -1.80 -9.77 15.67
C SER A 228 -2.65 -9.10 16.75
N PRO A 229 -2.04 -8.26 17.60
CA PRO A 229 -2.76 -7.54 18.65
C PRO A 229 -3.89 -6.66 18.10
N LEU A 230 -3.69 -6.04 16.92
CA LEU A 230 -4.70 -5.23 16.26
C LEU A 230 -5.90 -6.09 15.82
N THR A 231 -5.66 -7.19 15.10
CA THR A 231 -6.75 -8.08 14.67
C THR A 231 -7.52 -8.61 15.86
N ALA A 232 -6.83 -9.04 16.92
CA ALA A 232 -7.49 -9.49 18.15
C ALA A 232 -8.40 -8.39 18.74
N ARG A 233 -7.93 -7.14 18.79
CA ARG A 233 -8.75 -6.01 19.24
C ARG A 233 -9.95 -5.78 18.33
N MET A 234 -9.76 -5.86 17.02
CA MET A 234 -10.81 -5.62 16.02
C MET A 234 -11.91 -6.67 16.07
N VAL A 235 -11.60 -7.92 16.42
CA VAL A 235 -12.58 -9.03 16.47
C VAL A 235 -13.10 -9.35 17.88
N SER A 236 -12.75 -8.56 18.88
CA SER A 236 -13.19 -8.76 20.28
C SER A 236 -14.61 -8.20 20.53
N TRP A 237 -15.60 -8.70 19.79
CA TRP A 237 -17.02 -8.35 19.92
C TRP A 237 -17.82 -9.39 20.70
#